data_AF-A0A170VRF0-F1
#
_entry.id   AF-A0A170VRF0-F1
#
_cell.length_a   1.000
_cell.length_b   1.000
_cell.length_c   1.000
_cell.angle_alpha   90.00
_cell.angle_beta   90.00
_cell.angle_gamma   90.00
#
_symmetry.space_group_name_H-M   'P 1'
#
loop_
_entity.id
_entity.type
_entity.pdbx_description
1 polymer ?
#
loop_
_entity_poly.entity_id
_entity_poly.type
_entity_poly.pdbx_seq_one_letter_code
_entity_poly.pdbx_strand_id
1 'polypeptide(L)' 'MSEGYVVRCVPLPLTLPPKPFSLSEVKHLINHLPLKKAPGYDLITSQILRNYPKKSYVFLTYIYNSVLRTTYF' A
#
# COMPACT_ATOMS: atom_id res chain seq x y z
N MET A 1 -41.41 18.30 5.48
CA MET A 1 -41.36 17.08 6.30
C MET A 1 -41.66 15.92 5.36
N SER A 2 -40.76 15.04 4.96
CA SER A 2 -39.49 14.61 5.57
C SER A 2 -38.65 13.98 4.45
N GLU A 3 -37.42 14.44 4.25
CA GLU A 3 -36.45 13.79 3.36
C GLU A 3 -36.17 12.39 3.91
N GLY A 4 -36.62 11.36 3.19
CA GLY A 4 -36.44 9.98 3.56
C GLY A 4 -34.96 9.62 3.48
N TYR A 5 -34.37 9.27 4.62
CA TYR A 5 -33.02 8.70 4.66
C TYR A 5 -33.01 7.39 3.87
N VAL A 6 -32.53 7.43 2.64
CA VAL A 6 -32.20 6.22 1.88
C VAL A 6 -31.04 5.55 2.60
N VAL A 7 -31.33 4.51 3.35
CA VAL A 7 -30.33 3.62 3.93
C VAL A 7 -29.61 2.97 2.75
N ARG A 8 -28.44 3.48 2.40
CA ARG A 8 -27.58 2.83 1.40
C ARG A 8 -27.16 1.48 1.97
N CYS A 9 -27.80 0.43 1.50
CA CYS A 9 -27.33 -0.92 1.77
C CYS A 9 -26.00 -1.07 1.01
N VAL A 10 -24.88 -1.05 1.72
CA VAL A 10 -23.58 -1.30 1.11
C VAL A 10 -23.57 -2.78 0.72
N PRO A 11 -23.46 -3.13 -0.57
CA PRO A 11 -23.41 -4.51 -0.99
C PRO A 11 -22.21 -5.19 -0.31
N LEU A 12 -22.44 -6.37 0.27
CA LEU A 12 -21.38 -7.17 0.85
C LEU A 12 -20.33 -7.47 -0.25
N PRO A 13 -19.03 -7.26 0.00
CA PRO A 13 -18.00 -7.55 -0.98
C PRO A 13 -18.07 -9.04 -1.37
N LEU A 14 -18.25 -9.31 -2.67
CA LEU A 14 -18.42 -10.67 -3.21
C LEU A 14 -17.11 -11.48 -3.24
N THR A 15 -15.98 -10.84 -2.90
CA THR A 15 -14.65 -11.44 -2.94
C THR A 15 -13.96 -11.29 -1.60
N LEU A 16 -13.11 -12.26 -1.28
CA LEU A 16 -12.23 -12.18 -0.10
C LEU A 16 -11.35 -10.93 -0.18
N PRO A 17 -11.03 -10.30 0.97
CA PRO A 17 -10.12 -9.16 0.99
C PRO A 17 -8.74 -9.57 0.46
N PRO A 18 -8.01 -8.67 -0.22
CA PRO A 18 -6.66 -8.94 -0.66
C PRO A 18 -5.75 -9.33 0.51
N LYS A 19 -4.85 -10.29 0.27
CA LYS A 19 -3.84 -10.69 1.25
C LYS A 19 -2.92 -9.49 1.57
N PRO A 20 -2.72 -9.13 2.85
CA PRO A 20 -1.82 -8.05 3.22
C PRO A 20 -0.36 -8.44 2.99
N PHE A 21 0.48 -7.44 2.78
CA PHE A 21 1.94 -7.58 2.71
C PHE A 21 2.54 -7.66 4.11
N SER A 22 3.51 -8.55 4.29
CA SER A 22 4.35 -8.61 5.48
C SER A 22 5.57 -7.70 5.35
N LEU A 23 6.11 -7.27 6.50
CA LEU A 23 7.32 -6.46 6.53
C LEU A 23 8.52 -7.15 5.85
N SER A 24 8.61 -8.48 5.96
CA SER A 24 9.66 -9.28 5.35
C SER A 24 9.55 -9.29 3.82
N GLU A 25 8.34 -9.44 3.28
CA GLU A 25 8.09 -9.34 1.83
C GLU A 25 8.48 -7.96 1.28
N VAL A 26 8.10 -6.89 1.98
CA VAL A 26 8.42 -5.51 1.56
C VAL A 26 9.94 -5.28 1.58
N LYS A 27 10.64 -5.72 2.62
CA LYS A 27 12.11 -5.62 2.71
C LYS A 27 12.79 -6.42 1.60
N HIS A 28 12.34 -7.65 1.39
CA HIS A 28 12.86 -8.51 0.33
C HIS A 28 12.71 -7.82 -1.03
N LEU A 29 11.52 -7.31 -1.35
CA LEU A 29 11.27 -6.60 -2.60
C LEU A 29 12.21 -5.40 -2.80
N ILE A 30 12.37 -4.54 -1.78
CA ILE A 30 13.24 -3.36 -1.85
C ILE A 30 14.71 -3.77 -2.12
N ASN A 31 15.17 -4.85 -1.50
CA ASN A 31 16.54 -5.35 -1.70
C ASN A 31 16.74 -5.95 -3.10
N HIS A 32 15.68 -6.42 -3.74
CA HIS A 32 15.71 -6.97 -5.11
C HIS A 32 15.37 -5.94 -6.20
N LEU A 33 15.04 -4.69 -5.85
CA LEU A 33 14.82 -3.64 -6.85
C LEU A 33 16.11 -3.34 -7.64
N PRO A 34 16.03 -3.15 -8.97
CA PRO A 34 17.19 -2.85 -9.81
C PRO A 34 17.78 -1.47 -9.51
N LEU A 35 19.08 -1.43 -9.21
CA LEU A 35 19.81 -0.23 -8.79
C LEU A 35 19.93 0.87 -9.85
N LYS A 36 19.82 0.49 -11.14
CA LYS A 36 20.09 1.38 -12.29
C LYS A 36 18.82 1.87 -12.97
N LYS A 37 17.64 1.72 -12.33
CA LYS A 37 16.42 2.34 -12.85
C LYS A 37 16.49 3.86 -12.66
N ALA A 38 16.00 4.59 -13.67
CA ALA A 38 15.81 6.02 -13.55
C ALA A 38 14.85 6.34 -12.39
N PRO A 39 15.08 7.43 -11.64
CA PRO A 39 14.16 7.87 -10.59
C PRO A 39 12.76 8.15 -11.15
N GLY A 40 11.74 7.99 -10.31
CA GLY A 40 10.40 8.47 -10.60
C GLY A 40 10.29 9.99 -10.50
N TYR A 41 9.07 10.51 -10.67
CA TYR A 41 8.78 11.95 -10.52
C TYR A 41 9.09 12.48 -9.11
N ASP A 42 9.00 11.62 -8.10
CA ASP A 42 9.31 11.90 -6.70
C ASP A 42 10.82 11.85 -6.38
N LEU A 43 11.66 11.54 -7.37
CA LEU A 43 13.11 11.37 -7.24
C LEU A 43 13.54 10.25 -6.26
N ILE A 44 12.63 9.35 -5.87
CA ILE A 44 12.95 8.22 -4.98
C ILE A 44 13.60 7.10 -5.79
N THR A 45 14.87 6.82 -5.49
CA THR A 45 15.63 5.73 -6.12
C THR A 45 15.66 4.47 -5.26
N SER A 46 15.92 3.32 -5.87
CA SER A 46 16.14 2.06 -5.13
C SER A 46 17.30 2.13 -4.14
N GLN A 47 18.30 3.00 -4.38
CA GLN A 47 19.40 3.23 -3.45
C GLN A 47 18.91 3.92 -2.17
N ILE A 48 18.05 4.94 -2.31
CA ILE A 48 17.43 5.63 -1.18
C ILE A 48 16.60 4.65 -0.35
N LEU A 49 15.78 3.82 -1.01
CA LEU A 49 14.93 2.84 -0.33
C LEU A 49 15.73 1.84 0.52
N ARG A 50 16.89 1.38 0.03
CA ARG A 50 17.75 0.44 0.77
C ARG A 50 18.40 1.07 2.01
N ASN A 51 18.67 2.37 1.96
CA ASN A 51 19.30 3.12 3.05
C ASN A 51 18.29 3.65 4.10
N TYR A 52 17.01 3.29 3.99
CA TYR A 52 16.01 3.77 4.93
C TYR A 52 16.21 3.26 6.37
N PRO A 53 15.82 4.07 7.37
CA PRO A 53 15.68 3.61 8.74
C PRO A 53 14.70 2.42 8.84
N LYS A 54 14.92 1.53 9.82
CA LYS A 54 14.05 0.36 10.04
C LYS A 54 12.56 0.71 10.17
N LYS A 55 12.25 1.87 10.76
CA LYS A 55 10.87 2.36 10.93
C LYS A 55 10.19 2.69 9.60
N SER A 56 10.94 3.15 8.60
CA SER A 56 10.37 3.50 7.29
C SER A 56 9.78 2.29 6.56
N TYR A 57 10.43 1.12 6.68
CA TYR A 57 9.87 -0.13 6.14
C TYR A 57 8.51 -0.47 6.78
N VAL A 58 8.35 -0.20 8.07
CA VAL A 58 7.09 -0.41 8.80
C VAL A 58 6.02 0.53 8.26
N PHE A 59 6.31 1.83 8.14
CA PHE A 59 5.36 2.80 7.59
C PHE A 59 4.96 2.49 6.15
N LEU A 60 5.92 2.09 5.30
CA LEU A 60 5.63 1.71 3.92
C LEU A 60 4.68 0.51 3.86
N THR A 61 4.92 -0.50 4.70
CA THR A 61 4.04 -1.67 4.84
C THR A 61 2.63 -1.25 5.27
N TYR A 62 2.51 -0.31 6.23
CA TYR A 62 1.22 0.23 6.66
C TYR A 62 0.49 0.97 5.53
N ILE A 63 1.18 1.79 4.74
CA ILE A 63 0.58 2.53 3.62
C ILE A 63 0.02 1.54 2.60
N TYR A 64 0.83 0.59 2.11
CA TYR A 64 0.37 -0.38 1.11
C TYR A 64 -0.77 -1.25 1.61
N ASN A 65 -0.70 -1.75 2.85
CA ASN A 65 -1.79 -2.54 3.43
C ASN A 65 -3.05 -1.71 3.66
N SER A 66 -2.92 -0.39 3.85
CA SER A 66 -4.08 0.50 3.94
C SER A 66 -4.73 0.72 2.58
N VAL A 67 -3.95 0.90 1.52
CA VAL A 67 -4.46 0.96 0.14
C VAL A 67 -5.18 -0.35 -0.24
N LEU A 68 -4.63 -1.51 0.12
CA LEU A 68 -5.32 -2.79 -0.12
C LEU A 68 -6.69 -2.86 0.57
N ARG A 69 -6.83 -2.32 1.79
CA ARG A 69 -8.12 -2.28 2.50
C ARG A 69 -9.12 -1.34 1.85
N THR A 70 -8.66 -0.29 1.16
CA THR A 70 -9.57 0.66 0.50
C THR A 70 -10.08 0.13 -0.83
N THR A 71 -9.48 -0.93 -1.40
CA THR A 71 -9.86 -1.52 -2.71
C THR A 71 -9.82 -0.54 -3.89
N TYR A 72 -9.14 0.60 -3.73
CA TYR A 72 -8.87 1.58 -4.79
C TYR A 72 -7.39 1.47 -5.19
N PHE A 73 -7.07 0.51 -6.06
CA PHE A 73 -5.72 0.25 -6.58
C PHE A 73 -5.75 -0.02 -8.08
#